data_AF-A0A6J4YEU4-F1
#
_entry.id   AF-A0A6J4YEU4-F1
#
_cell.length_a   1.000
_cell.length_b   1.000
_cell.length_c   1.000
_cell.angle_alpha   90.00
_cell.angle_beta   90.00
_cell.angle_gamma   90.00
#
_symmetry.space_group_name_H-M   'P 1'
#
loop_
_entity.id
_entity.type
_entity.pdbx_description
1 polymer ?
#
loop_
_entity_poly.entity_id
_entity_poly.type
_entity_poly.pdbx_seq_one_letter_code
_entity_poly.pdbx_strand_id
1 'polypeptide(L)'
;MKQVKGVMPLGVFVLTLTIILMMSPATSNAEDAACIAAAKIDQSIASEATLEEFSCFFKKFEGAEVVHFKVAVKNVSDKPQRFRVHIFLENGKAVGGLIPRKTKKGLVEPGATGSFVYPVNGMTDKPQEVMLNVKTVMP
;
A
#
# COMPACT_ATOMS: atom_id res chain seq x y z
N MET A 1 -23.72 61.44 28.99
CA MET A 1 -24.69 61.38 27.87
C MET A 1 -23.88 61.34 26.58
N LYS A 2 -23.59 60.15 26.03
CA LYS A 2 -24.25 59.55 24.85
C LYS A 2 -24.08 60.39 23.57
N GLN A 3 -23.17 59.98 22.69
CA GLN A 3 -23.48 59.57 21.29
C GLN A 3 -22.23 59.18 20.49
N VAL A 4 -22.50 58.33 19.50
CA VAL A 4 -21.68 57.49 18.64
C VAL A 4 -21.25 58.24 17.37
N LYS A 5 -20.14 57.80 16.73
CA LYS A 5 -19.85 57.77 15.27
C LYS A 5 -18.34 57.55 15.15
N GLY A 6 -17.78 56.51 14.54
CA GLY A 6 -18.17 55.83 13.32
C GLY A 6 -17.03 56.00 12.30
N VAL A 7 -16.75 54.94 11.54
CA VAL A 7 -15.95 54.90 10.29
C VAL A 7 -14.48 54.45 10.40
N MET A 8 -14.30 53.25 9.84
CA MET A 8 -13.09 52.53 9.40
C MET A 8 -12.43 53.25 8.21
N PRO A 9 -11.10 53.20 8.04
CA PRO A 9 -10.54 52.40 6.95
C PRO A 9 -9.27 51.65 7.39
N LEU A 10 -9.13 50.36 7.06
CA LEU A 10 -8.48 49.84 5.84
C LEU A 10 -6.95 50.07 5.82
N GLY A 11 -6.20 49.01 6.14
CA GLY A 11 -4.79 48.87 5.77
C GLY A 11 -3.83 48.74 6.95
N VAL A 12 -3.48 47.51 7.33
CA VAL A 12 -2.09 46.99 7.30
C VAL A 12 -2.12 45.51 7.67
N PHE A 13 -1.72 44.70 6.68
CA PHE A 13 -1.23 43.34 6.74
C PHE A 13 -0.35 43.06 7.98
N VAL A 14 -0.67 42.04 8.78
CA VAL A 14 0.28 40.95 9.13
C VAL A 14 -0.54 39.69 9.40
N LEU A 15 -0.53 38.81 8.42
CA LEU A 15 -1.13 37.49 8.39
C LEU A 15 -0.22 36.51 9.16
N THR A 16 -0.50 36.21 10.43
CA THR A 16 0.14 35.08 11.14
C THR A 16 -0.80 33.89 11.18
N LEU A 17 -0.91 33.21 10.03
CA LEU A 17 -1.53 31.92 9.87
C LEU A 17 -0.55 30.84 10.37
N THR A 18 -0.42 30.66 11.69
CA THR A 18 0.30 29.51 12.26
C THR A 18 -0.60 28.28 12.26
N ILE A 19 -0.81 27.72 11.06
CA ILE A 19 -1.22 26.32 10.90
C ILE A 19 0.05 25.50 11.05
N ILE A 20 0.33 25.05 12.27
CA ILE A 20 1.30 23.99 12.50
C ILE A 20 0.63 22.70 12.02
N LEU A 21 0.84 22.43 10.73
CA LEU A 21 0.59 21.13 10.14
C LEU A 21 1.52 20.15 10.88
N MET A 22 0.97 19.39 11.83
CA MET A 22 1.62 18.19 12.35
C MET A 22 1.72 17.19 11.19
N MET A 23 2.72 17.37 10.34
CA MET A 23 3.26 16.32 9.51
C MET A 23 3.89 15.31 10.47
N SER A 24 3.08 14.35 10.94
CA SER A 24 3.62 13.09 11.41
C SER A 24 4.47 12.54 10.26
N PRO A 25 5.76 12.28 10.45
CA PRO A 25 6.47 11.41 9.54
C PRO A 25 5.68 10.10 9.56
N ALA A 26 5.24 9.63 8.40
CA ALA A 26 4.84 8.25 8.26
C ALA A 26 6.09 7.44 8.60
N THR A 27 6.18 6.97 9.84
CA THR A 27 7.14 5.96 10.26
C THR A 27 6.83 4.73 9.42
N SER A 28 7.43 4.65 8.24
CA SER A 28 7.67 3.39 7.56
C SER A 28 8.62 2.63 8.47
N ASN A 29 8.03 1.72 9.24
CA ASN A 29 8.71 0.99 10.27
C ASN A 29 9.80 0.15 9.57
N ALA A 30 11.06 0.31 9.96
CA ALA A 30 12.19 -0.44 9.38
C ALA A 30 12.05 -1.97 9.55
N GLU A 31 11.06 -2.40 10.35
CA GLU A 31 10.67 -3.78 10.57
C GLU A 31 9.92 -4.39 9.35
N ASP A 32 9.37 -3.57 8.45
CA ASP A 32 8.55 -4.00 7.31
C ASP A 32 9.35 -4.59 6.13
N ALA A 33 10.68 -4.54 6.18
CA ALA A 33 11.56 -5.22 5.23
C ALA A 33 12.21 -6.48 5.84
N ALA A 34 12.03 -6.71 7.15
CA ALA A 34 12.89 -7.60 7.92
C ALA A 34 12.55 -9.09 7.81
N CYS A 35 11.36 -9.46 7.30
CA CYS A 35 11.02 -10.88 7.10
C CYS A 35 11.27 -11.42 5.69
N ILE A 36 11.48 -10.58 4.69
CA ILE A 36 11.88 -11.03 3.34
C ILE A 36 13.40 -10.99 3.16
N ALA A 37 14.15 -10.15 3.89
CA ALA A 37 15.58 -9.94 3.65
C ALA A 37 16.46 -11.21 3.70
N ALA A 38 16.02 -12.26 4.41
CA ALA A 38 16.71 -13.55 4.47
C ALA A 38 16.08 -14.62 3.57
N ALA A 39 14.95 -14.33 2.93
CA ALA A 39 14.20 -15.27 2.12
C ALA A 39 14.71 -15.30 0.68
N LYS A 40 14.71 -16.48 0.07
CA LYS A 40 14.86 -16.62 -1.39
C LYS A 40 13.56 -16.17 -2.04
N ILE A 41 13.63 -15.26 -3.00
CA ILE A 41 12.43 -14.74 -3.68
C ILE A 41 12.49 -15.12 -5.15
N ASP A 42 11.51 -15.91 -5.60
CA ASP A 42 11.25 -16.14 -7.02
C ASP A 42 10.06 -15.26 -7.46
N GLN A 43 10.20 -14.59 -8.60
CA GLN A 43 9.22 -13.63 -9.09
C GLN A 43 8.86 -13.91 -10.55
N SER A 44 7.57 -14.09 -10.80
CA SER A 44 6.99 -14.20 -12.13
C SER A 44 5.94 -13.11 -12.29
N ILE A 45 6.28 -12.02 -12.98
CA ILE A 45 5.40 -10.86 -13.17
C ILE A 45 4.95 -10.81 -14.64
N ALA A 46 3.66 -10.60 -14.88
CA ALA A 46 3.10 -10.42 -16.22
C ALA A 46 3.69 -9.19 -16.92
N SER A 47 3.78 -9.23 -18.25
CA SER A 47 4.31 -8.14 -19.09
C SER A 47 3.60 -6.81 -18.92
N GLU A 48 2.32 -6.82 -18.53
CA GLU A 48 1.49 -5.63 -18.33
C GLU A 48 1.69 -5.00 -16.94
N ALA A 49 2.52 -5.60 -16.09
CA ALA A 49 2.72 -5.23 -14.71
C ALA A 49 4.20 -4.93 -14.41
N THR A 50 4.45 -4.02 -13.48
CA THR A 50 5.76 -3.84 -12.84
C THR A 50 5.57 -3.87 -11.33
N LEU A 51 6.42 -4.62 -10.64
CA LEU A 51 6.39 -4.70 -9.18
C LEU A 51 7.06 -3.44 -8.60
N GLU A 52 6.26 -2.60 -7.94
CA GLU A 52 6.75 -1.36 -7.30
C GLU A 52 7.17 -1.61 -5.85
N GLU A 53 6.44 -2.47 -5.15
CA GLU A 53 6.73 -2.79 -3.75
C GLU A 53 6.40 -4.26 -3.46
N PHE A 54 7.35 -4.94 -2.84
CA PHE A 54 7.12 -6.24 -2.21
C PHE A 54 7.79 -6.26 -0.85
N SER A 55 6.99 -6.16 0.21
CA SER A 55 7.45 -6.05 1.59
C SER A 55 6.68 -7.00 2.51
N CYS A 56 7.26 -7.28 3.67
CA CYS A 56 6.77 -8.28 4.61
C CYS A 56 6.90 -7.77 6.04
N PHE A 57 5.82 -7.89 6.80
CA PHE A 57 5.78 -7.49 8.19
C PHE A 57 4.89 -8.39 9.02
N PHE A 58 5.11 -8.39 10.34
CA PHE A 58 4.24 -9.07 11.27
C PHE A 58 3.14 -8.14 11.74
N LYS A 59 1.90 -8.64 11.76
CA LYS A 59 0.75 -7.91 12.29
C LYS A 59 -0.29 -8.86 12.83
N LYS A 60 -1.05 -8.40 13.83
CA LYS A 60 -2.16 -9.16 14.40
C LYS A 60 -3.28 -9.38 13.37
N PHE A 61 -3.62 -10.64 13.13
CA PHE A 61 -4.73 -11.09 12.29
C PHE A 61 -5.40 -12.31 12.93
N GLU A 62 -6.73 -12.32 13.02
CA GLU A 62 -7.53 -13.43 13.59
C GLU A 62 -7.04 -13.91 14.99
N GLY A 63 -6.53 -12.98 15.80
CA GLY A 63 -6.12 -13.26 17.19
C GLY A 63 -4.65 -13.62 17.39
N ALA A 64 -3.89 -13.87 16.32
CA ALA A 64 -2.45 -14.16 16.37
C ALA A 64 -1.64 -13.10 15.61
N GLU A 65 -0.38 -12.90 15.99
CA GLU A 65 0.57 -12.12 15.18
C GLU A 65 1.06 -13.00 14.03
N VAL A 66 0.77 -12.60 12.79
CA VAL A 66 1.10 -13.38 11.61
C VAL A 66 1.87 -12.56 10.58
N VAL A 67 2.47 -13.24 9.61
CA VAL A 67 3.10 -12.60 8.45
C VAL A 67 2.05 -11.96 7.53
N HIS A 68 2.33 -10.75 7.10
CA HIS A 68 1.60 -10.01 6.08
C HIS A 68 2.54 -9.65 4.93
N PHE A 69 2.12 -9.92 3.70
CA PHE A 69 2.83 -9.47 2.50
C PHE A 69 2.11 -8.28 1.89
N LYS A 70 2.82 -7.17 1.69
CA LYS A 70 2.31 -6.04 0.90
C LYS A 70 2.87 -6.15 -0.50
N VAL A 71 1.97 -6.12 -1.48
CA VAL A 71 2.29 -6.15 -2.90
C VAL A 71 1.72 -4.90 -3.54
N ALA A 72 2.56 -4.12 -4.19
CA ALA A 72 2.16 -2.98 -5.02
C ALA A 72 2.62 -3.21 -6.46
N VAL A 73 1.68 -3.14 -7.39
CA VAL A 73 1.88 -3.41 -8.82
C VAL A 73 1.44 -2.20 -9.61
N LYS A 74 2.34 -1.69 -10.45
CA LYS A 74 2.04 -0.66 -11.44
C LYS A 74 1.56 -1.31 -12.73
N ASN A 75 0.50 -0.76 -13.30
CA ASN A 75 0.06 -1.12 -14.64
C ASN A 75 0.91 -0.36 -15.67
N VAL A 76 1.67 -1.09 -16.48
CA VAL A 76 2.50 -0.52 -17.56
C VAL A 76 1.90 -0.74 -18.94
N SER A 77 0.70 -1.34 -19.02
CA SER A 77 -0.06 -1.44 -20.26
C SER A 77 -0.83 -0.17 -20.59
N ASP A 78 -1.39 -0.14 -21.79
CA ASP A 78 -2.22 0.92 -22.36
C ASP A 78 -3.70 0.82 -21.97
N LYS A 79 -4.09 -0.23 -21.21
CA LYS A 79 -5.49 -0.48 -20.82
C LYS A 79 -5.63 -0.58 -19.31
N PRO A 80 -6.80 -0.29 -18.73
CA PRO A 80 -7.06 -0.59 -17.33
C PRO A 80 -6.95 -2.09 -17.07
N GLN A 81 -6.21 -2.51 -16.05
CA GLN A 81 -5.94 -3.92 -15.76
C GLN A 81 -6.34 -4.32 -14.35
N ARG A 82 -6.66 -5.60 -14.19
CA ARG A 82 -6.78 -6.25 -12.90
C ARG A 82 -5.71 -7.32 -12.75
N PHE A 83 -4.98 -7.29 -11.66
CA PHE A 83 -3.92 -8.26 -11.41
C PHE A 83 -4.38 -9.31 -10.40
N ARG A 84 -3.99 -10.56 -10.63
CA ARG A 84 -4.09 -11.66 -9.68
C ARG A 84 -2.71 -11.95 -9.13
N VAL A 85 -2.61 -11.86 -7.83
CA VAL A 85 -1.42 -12.13 -7.06
C VAL A 85 -1.56 -13.52 -6.44
N HIS A 86 -0.52 -14.32 -6.57
CA HIS A 86 -0.31 -15.57 -5.84
C HIS A 86 1.05 -15.50 -5.15
N ILE A 87 1.08 -15.84 -3.87
CA ILE A 87 2.27 -15.90 -3.04
C ILE A 87 2.32 -17.31 -2.47
N PHE A 88 3.33 -18.09 -2.87
CA PHE A 88 3.56 -19.43 -2.38
C PHE A 88 4.75 -19.43 -1.43
N LEU A 89 4.68 -20.23 -0.38
CA LEU A 89 5.66 -20.30 0.70
C LEU A 89 6.20 -21.73 0.82
N GLU A 90 7.41 -21.89 1.37
CA GLU A 90 8.07 -23.19 1.49
C GLU A 90 7.30 -24.21 2.34
N ASN A 91 6.52 -23.72 3.30
CA ASN A 91 5.73 -24.55 4.21
C ASN A 91 4.41 -25.05 3.59
N GLY A 92 4.22 -24.88 2.28
CA GLY A 92 3.04 -25.28 1.53
C GLY A 92 1.84 -24.34 1.69
N LYS A 93 1.96 -23.26 2.47
CA LYS A 93 0.93 -22.21 2.51
C LYS A 93 0.97 -21.39 1.24
N ALA A 94 -0.20 -20.99 0.77
CA ALA A 94 -0.36 -20.07 -0.34
C ALA A 94 -1.41 -19.02 0.00
N VAL A 95 -1.10 -17.77 -0.32
CA VAL A 95 -2.04 -16.65 -0.20
C VAL A 95 -2.07 -15.85 -1.47
N GLY A 96 -3.09 -15.02 -1.64
CA GLY A 96 -3.21 -14.23 -2.84
C GLY A 96 -4.59 -13.65 -2.99
N GLY A 97 -4.78 -12.97 -4.11
CA GLY A 97 -6.04 -12.30 -4.40
C GLY A 97 -5.90 -11.35 -5.57
N LEU A 98 -6.78 -10.37 -5.62
CA LEU A 98 -6.89 -9.47 -6.77
C LEU A 98 -6.48 -8.05 -6.38
N ILE A 99 -5.83 -7.35 -7.32
CA ILE A 99 -5.49 -5.93 -7.23
C ILE A 99 -6.16 -5.21 -8.42
N PRO A 100 -7.12 -4.30 -8.18
CA PRO A 100 -7.76 -4.04 -6.89
C PRO A 100 -8.63 -5.23 -6.42
N ARG A 101 -8.77 -5.36 -5.10
CA ARG A 101 -9.62 -6.41 -4.49
C ARG A 101 -11.08 -6.29 -4.89
N LYS A 102 -11.58 -5.06 -5.05
CA LYS A 102 -12.93 -4.74 -5.50
C LYS A 102 -12.85 -3.85 -6.74
N THR A 103 -13.71 -4.09 -7.72
CA THR A 103 -13.73 -3.37 -9.01
C THR A 103 -14.75 -2.23 -9.07
N LYS A 104 -15.52 -1.99 -7.99
CA LYS A 104 -16.54 -0.94 -7.95
C LYS A 104 -15.99 0.48 -8.21
N LYS A 105 -14.68 0.68 -7.98
CA LYS A 105 -13.97 1.95 -8.21
C LYS A 105 -13.16 1.95 -9.51
N GLY A 106 -13.37 0.95 -10.38
CA GLY A 106 -12.55 0.73 -11.56
C GLY A 106 -11.44 -0.30 -11.36
N LEU A 107 -10.60 -0.41 -12.37
CA LEU A 107 -9.41 -1.25 -12.42
C LEU A 107 -8.15 -0.41 -12.13
N VAL A 108 -6.96 -1.00 -12.23
CA VAL A 108 -5.73 -0.22 -12.17
C VAL A 108 -5.54 0.46 -13.53
N GLU A 109 -5.67 1.78 -13.58
CA GLU A 109 -5.48 2.57 -14.80
C GLU A 109 -4.02 2.49 -15.32
N PRO A 110 -3.78 2.71 -16.62
CA PRO A 110 -2.44 2.83 -17.19
C PRO A 110 -1.54 3.80 -16.41
N GLY A 111 -0.35 3.35 -16.05
CA GLY A 111 0.63 4.12 -15.28
C GLY A 111 0.32 4.22 -13.77
N ALA A 112 -0.84 3.77 -13.30
CA ALA A 112 -1.21 3.80 -11.90
C ALA A 112 -0.74 2.53 -11.15
N THR A 113 -0.62 2.65 -9.82
CA THR A 113 -0.22 1.55 -8.93
C THR A 113 -1.39 1.11 -8.08
N GLY A 114 -1.71 -0.18 -8.13
CA GLY A 114 -2.62 -0.83 -7.20
C GLY A 114 -1.84 -1.60 -6.14
N SER A 115 -2.31 -1.61 -4.89
CA SER A 115 -1.67 -2.37 -3.82
C SER A 115 -2.66 -3.12 -2.94
N PHE A 116 -2.19 -4.21 -2.33
CA PHE A 116 -2.94 -4.95 -1.32
C PHE A 116 -2.01 -5.64 -0.33
N VAL A 117 -2.52 -5.85 0.89
CA VAL A 117 -1.82 -6.57 1.96
C VAL A 117 -2.49 -7.93 2.16
N TYR A 118 -1.71 -9.01 2.01
CA TYR A 118 -2.13 -10.39 2.12
C TYR A 118 -1.69 -10.97 3.47
N PRO A 119 -2.60 -11.15 4.45
CA PRO A 119 -2.30 -11.88 5.68
C PRO A 119 -2.12 -13.38 5.37
N VAL A 120 -1.16 -14.01 6.04
CA VAL A 120 -0.96 -15.47 5.98
C VAL A 120 -1.47 -16.10 7.26
N ASN A 121 -2.63 -16.75 7.19
CA ASN A 121 -3.26 -17.33 8.37
C ASN A 121 -2.35 -18.37 9.04
N GLY A 122 -2.12 -18.17 10.34
CA GLY A 122 -1.33 -19.05 11.18
C GLY A 122 0.13 -19.19 10.75
N MET A 123 0.74 -18.12 10.21
CA MET A 123 2.18 -18.07 9.96
C MET A 123 2.82 -17.06 10.92
N THR A 124 3.38 -17.56 12.01
CA THR A 124 4.05 -16.77 13.06
C THR A 124 5.56 -16.65 12.84
N ASP A 125 6.10 -17.41 11.90
CA ASP A 125 7.53 -17.48 11.59
C ASP A 125 7.85 -16.75 10.28
N LYS A 126 9.11 -16.34 10.11
CA LYS A 126 9.60 -15.70 8.88
C LYS A 126 9.64 -16.71 7.73
N PRO A 127 9.25 -16.32 6.51
CA PRO A 127 9.42 -17.16 5.33
C PRO A 127 10.91 -17.36 5.02
N GLN A 128 11.28 -18.54 4.57
CA GLN A 128 12.61 -18.85 4.03
C GLN A 128 12.63 -18.79 2.50
N GLU A 129 11.50 -19.04 1.85
CA GLU A 129 11.35 -18.97 0.40
C GLU A 129 9.97 -18.47 0.01
N VAL A 130 9.93 -17.53 -0.92
CA VAL A 130 8.69 -16.92 -1.38
C VAL A 130 8.66 -16.90 -2.90
N MET A 131 7.64 -17.52 -3.48
CA MET A 131 7.37 -17.41 -4.91
C MET A 131 6.19 -16.47 -5.13
N LEU A 132 6.47 -15.30 -5.71
CA LEU A 132 5.48 -14.29 -6.08
C LEU A 132 5.13 -14.43 -7.56
N ASN A 133 3.86 -14.69 -7.85
CA ASN A 133 3.32 -14.73 -9.20
C ASN A 133 2.24 -13.67 -9.38
N VAL A 134 2.45 -12.72 -10.29
CA VAL A 134 1.49 -11.68 -10.62
C VAL A 134 1.06 -11.86 -12.07
N LYS A 135 -0.22 -12.16 -12.25
CA LYS A 135 -0.83 -12.37 -13.57
C LYS A 135 -1.86 -11.30 -13.87
N THR A 136 -1.95 -10.91 -15.13
CA THR A 136 -3.07 -10.11 -15.61
C THR A 136 -4.30 -11.00 -15.69
N VAL A 137 -5.40 -10.59 -15.06
CA VAL A 137 -6.72 -11.17 -15.28
C VAL A 137 -7.33 -10.28 -16.34
N MET A 138 -7.63 -10.86 -17.51
CA MET A 138 -8.21 -10.14 -18.64
C MET A 138 -9.23 -9.06 -18.19
N PRO A 139 -9.18 -7.85 -18.77
CA PRO A 139 -10.23 -6.85 -18.57
C PRO A 139 -11.60 -7.36 -19.05
#